data_AF-A0ABD7BJ52-F1
#
_entry.id   AF-A0ABD7BJ52-F1
#
_cell.length_a   1.000
_cell.length_b   1.000
_cell.length_c   1.000
_cell.angle_alpha   90.00
_cell.angle_beta   90.00
_cell.angle_gamma   90.00
#
_symmetry.space_group_name_H-M   'P 1'
#
loop_
_entity.id
_entity.type
_entity.pdbx_description
1 polymer ?
#
loop_
_entity_poly.entity_id
_entity_poly.type
_entity_poly.pdbx_seq_one_letter_code
_entity_poly.pdbx_strand_id
1 'polypeptide(L)' 'MSTLPPDQQIRYLEVLDAATRLFGGDLDSALNWMSRPIDALGGKTPASMITTKLETHTIIDFIWRLEHGFVA' A
#
# COMPACT_ATOMS: atom_id res chain seq x y z
N MET A 1 -8.29 -15.77 -14.37
CA MET A 1 -7.10 -14.91 -14.22
C MET A 1 -7.59 -13.54 -13.85
N SER A 2 -7.37 -13.10 -12.61
CA SER A 2 -7.84 -11.80 -12.13
C SER A 2 -7.00 -10.69 -12.76
N THR A 3 -7.32 -10.31 -13.99
CA THR A 3 -6.63 -9.23 -14.70
C THR A 3 -7.12 -7.90 -14.14
N LEU A 4 -6.43 -7.39 -13.12
CA LEU A 4 -6.60 -6.00 -12.74
C LEU A 4 -6.36 -5.13 -13.98
N PRO A 5 -7.07 -4.00 -14.13
CA PRO A 5 -6.76 -3.03 -15.17
C PRO A 5 -5.26 -2.68 -15.15
N PRO A 6 -4.63 -2.42 -16.30
CA PRO A 6 -3.19 -2.11 -16.35
C PRO A 6 -2.82 -0.95 -15.43
N ASP A 7 -3.67 0.08 -15.33
CA ASP A 7 -3.48 1.19 -14.38
C ASP A 7 -3.50 0.74 -12.91
N GLN A 8 -4.38 -0.20 -12.57
CA GLN A 8 -4.49 -0.71 -11.20
C GLN A 8 -3.33 -1.66 -10.86
N GLN A 9 -2.82 -2.40 -11.85
CA GLN A 9 -1.64 -3.23 -11.68
C GLN A 9 -0.38 -2.40 -11.44
N ILE A 10 -0.22 -1.28 -12.15
CA ILE A 10 0.88 -0.32 -11.90
C ILE A 10 0.77 0.23 -10.47
N ARG A 11 -0.43 0.67 -10.06
CA ARG A 11 -0.66 1.18 -8.69
C ARG A 11 -0.40 0.11 -7.62
N TYR A 12 -0.78 -1.14 -7.87
CA TYR A 12 -0.47 -2.25 -6.96
C TYR A 12 1.03 -2.40 -6.75
N LEU A 13 1.80 -2.42 -7.83
CA LEU A 13 3.25 -2.55 -7.77
C LEU A 13 3.92 -1.35 -7.08
N GLU A 14 3.40 -0.14 -7.31
CA GLU A 14 3.89 1.09 -6.66
C GLU A 14 3.70 1.04 -5.14
N VAL A 15 2.52 0.65 -4.66
CA VAL A 15 2.26 0.50 -3.22
C VAL A 15 3.05 -0.67 -2.62
N LEU A 16 3.20 -1.77 -3.36
CA LEU A 16 3.99 -2.92 -2.92
C LEU A 16 5.48 -2.57 -2.80
N ASP A 17 6.05 -1.82 -3.74
CA ASP A 17 7.44 -1.35 -3.67
C ASP A 17 7.65 -0.45 -2.45
N ALA A 18 6.75 0.51 -2.22
CA ALA A 18 6.79 1.37 -1.04
C ALA A 18 6.68 0.57 0.27
N ALA A 19 5.74 -0.38 0.34
CA ALA A 19 5.60 -1.27 1.49
C ALA A 19 6.86 -2.13 1.71
N THR A 20 7.47 -2.64 0.63
CA THR A 20 8.70 -3.44 0.70
C THR A 20 9.84 -2.62 1.30
N ARG A 21 9.97 -1.34 0.94
CA ARG A 21 10.96 -0.42 1.53
C ARG A 21 10.70 -0.17 3.02
N LEU A 22 9.43 0.05 3.39
CA LEU A 22 9.03 0.19 4.79
C LEU A 22 9.43 -1.00 5.65
N PHE A 23 9.33 -2.22 5.13
CA PHE A 23 9.75 -3.45 5.80
C PHE A 23 11.22 -3.83 5.56
N GLY A 24 12.06 -2.89 5.09
CA GLY A 24 13.50 -3.12 4.93
C GLY A 24 13.86 -4.14 3.85
N GLY A 25 13.01 -4.31 2.83
CA GLY A 25 13.19 -5.28 1.75
C GLY A 25 12.43 -6.60 1.94
N ASP A 26 11.72 -6.78 3.06
CA ASP A 26 10.98 -8.02 3.33
C ASP A 26 9.66 -8.06 2.55
N LEU A 27 9.69 -8.77 1.42
CA LEU A 27 8.54 -8.89 0.51
C LEU A 27 7.35 -9.63 1.16
N ASP A 28 7.60 -10.62 2.01
CA ASP A 28 6.52 -11.40 2.66
C ASP A 28 5.73 -10.52 3.63
N SER A 29 6.42 -9.74 4.45
CA SER A 29 5.82 -8.73 5.32
C SER A 29 5.06 -7.68 4.53
N ALA A 30 5.62 -7.21 3.40
CA ALA A 30 4.95 -6.26 2.53
C ALA A 30 3.66 -6.83 1.92
N LEU A 31 3.68 -8.08 1.43
CA LEU A 31 2.50 -8.76 0.88
C LEU A 31 1.43 -9.00 1.96
N ASN A 32 1.84 -9.41 3.16
CA ASN A 32 0.94 -9.54 4.30
C ASN A 32 0.34 -8.18 4.68
N TRP A 33 1.15 -7.12 4.71
CA TRP A 33 0.68 -5.76 4.98
C TRP A 33 -0.31 -5.26 3.92
N MET A 34 -0.08 -5.55 2.64
CA MET A 34 -1.00 -5.21 1.55
C MET A 34 -2.40 -5.79 1.73
N SER A 35 -2.52 -6.91 2.45
CA SER A 35 -3.77 -7.59 2.74
C SER A 35 -4.33 -7.29 4.14
N ARG A 36 -3.60 -6.53 4.97
CA ARG A 36 -4.00 -6.20 6.33
C ARG A 36 -4.85 -4.92 6.38
N PRO A 37 -5.96 -4.92 7.11
CA PRO A 37 -6.73 -3.70 7.34
C PRO A 37 -5.94 -2.75 8.25
N ILE A 38 -5.95 -1.46 7.91
CA ILE A 38 -5.26 -0.41 8.65
C ILE A 38 -6.31 0.51 9.27
N ASP A 39 -6.40 0.53 10.60
CA ASP A 39 -7.41 1.33 11.32
C ASP A 39 -7.31 2.82 11.00
N ALA A 40 -6.08 3.35 10.90
CA ALA A 40 -5.82 4.74 10.51
C ALA A 40 -6.37 5.12 9.12
N LEU A 41 -6.68 4.14 8.28
CA LEU A 41 -7.24 4.32 6.94
C LEU A 41 -8.69 3.82 6.84
N GLY A 42 -9.40 3.84 7.98
CA GLY A 42 -10.80 3.42 8.07
C GLY A 42 -11.00 1.91 7.94
N GLY A 43 -10.00 1.11 8.31
CA GLY A 43 -10.04 -0.35 8.25
C GLY A 43 -9.90 -0.93 6.85
N LYS A 44 -9.51 -0.11 5.86
CA LYS A 44 -9.24 -0.56 4.48
C LYS A 44 -7.89 -1.26 4.40
N THR A 45 -7.77 -2.20 3.46
CA THR A 45 -6.48 -2.81 3.11
C THR A 45 -5.79 -1.96 2.03
N PRO A 46 -4.44 -1.88 2.02
CA PRO A 46 -3.69 -1.21 0.95
C PRO A 46 -4.08 -1.72 -0.45
N ALA A 47 -4.30 -3.02 -0.60
CA ALA A 47 -4.73 -3.63 -1.86
C ALA A 47 -6.16 -3.24 -2.28
N SER A 48 -7.01 -2.77 -1.37
CA SER A 48 -8.32 -2.20 -1.72
C SER A 48 -8.23 -0.72 -2.09
N MET A 49 -7.19 -0.01 -1.65
CA MET A 49 -7.01 1.43 -1.90
C MET A 49 -6.48 1.72 -3.30
N ILE A 50 -5.87 0.73 -3.97
CA ILE A 50 -5.35 0.90 -5.35
C ILE A 50 -6.45 1.06 -6.43
N THR A 51 -7.71 0.86 -6.06
CA THR A 51 -8.87 1.00 -6.94
C THR A 51 -9.01 2.43 -7.45
N THR A 52 -8.68 3.44 -6.63
CA THR A 52 -8.74 4.85 -7.04
C THR A 52 -7.38 5.51 -6.88
N LYS A 53 -7.05 6.45 -7.78
CA LYS A 53 -5.79 7.21 -7.72
C LYS A 53 -5.66 7.99 -6.41
N LEU A 54 -6.77 8.55 -5.92
CA LEU A 54 -6.79 9.31 -4.67
C LEU A 54 -6.39 8.44 -3.48
N GLU A 55 -7.07 7.30 -3.31
CA GLU A 55 -6.79 6.36 -2.22
C GLU A 55 -5.38 5.75 -2.32
N THR A 56 -4.89 5.51 -3.55
CA THR A 56 -3.50 5.08 -3.79
C THR A 56 -2.50 6.12 -3.29
N HIS A 57 -2.75 7.39 -3.59
CA HIS A 57 -1.89 8.46 -3.11
C HIS A 57 -1.93 8.58 -1.58
N THR A 58 -3.10 8.39 -0.97
CA THR A 58 -3.26 8.38 0.49
C THR A 58 -2.43 7.29 1.16
N ILE A 59 -2.44 6.05 0.63
CA ILE A 59 -1.64 4.97 1.22
C ILE A 59 -0.14 5.19 1.02
N ILE A 60 0.28 5.75 -0.12
CA ILE A 60 1.70 6.05 -0.37
C ILE A 60 2.19 7.16 0.57
N ASP A 61 1.41 8.23 0.75
CA ASP A 61 1.74 9.28 1.71
C ASP A 61 1.82 8.73 3.14
N PHE A 62 0.89 7.83 3.49
CA PHE A 62 0.91 7.13 4.78
C PHE A 62 2.19 6.29 4.97
N ILE A 63 2.61 5.51 3.96
CA ILE A 63 3.86 4.75 4.01
C ILE A 63 5.06 5.68 4.19
N TRP A 64 5.12 6.76 3.40
CA TRP A 64 6.20 7.75 3.49
C TRP A 64 6.30 8.36 4.89
N ARG A 65 5.16 8.68 5.50
CA ARG A 65 5.10 9.15 6.89
C ARG A 65 5.66 8.12 7.87
N LEU A 66 5.32 6.83 7.71
CA LEU A 66 5.86 5.76 8.55
C LEU A 66 7.38 5.59 8.38
N GLU A 67 7.89 5.63 7.15
CA GLU A 67 9.33 5.54 6.85
C GLU A 67 10.13 6.68 7.50
N HIS A 68 9.57 7.88 7.51
CA HIS A 68 10.19 9.06 8.11
C HIS A 68 9.92 9.21 9.63
N GLY A 69 9.23 8.25 10.24
CA GLY A 69 8.98 8.22 11.69
C GLY A 69 7.87 9.17 12.16
N PHE A 70 7.01 9.65 11.26
CA PHE A 70 5.82 10.40 11.62
C PHE A 70 4.75 9.44 12.15
N VAL A 71 4.54 9.45 13.47
CA VAL A 71 3.36 8.81 14.07
C VAL A 71 2.11 9.61 13.69
N ALA A 72 1.15 8.95 13.06
CA ALA A 72 -0.20 9.48 12.85
C ALA A 72 -1.05 9.29 14.10
#